data_AF-A0A243RXR4-F1
#
_entry.id   AF-A0A243RXR4-F1
#
_cell.length_a   1.000
_cell.length_b   1.000
_cell.length_c   1.000
_cell.angle_alpha   90.00
_cell.angle_beta   90.00
_cell.angle_gamma   90.00
#
_symmetry.space_group_name_H-M   'P 1'
#
loop_
_entity.id
_entity.type
_entity.pdbx_description
1 polymer ?
#
loop_
_entity_poly.entity_id
_entity_poly.type
_entity_poly.pdbx_seq_one_letter_code
_entity_poly.pdbx_strand_id
1 'polypeptide(L)'
;MPNNPAQLVADAVDRCLTLAETWLAWDGRPIVTDGANLWTPAKAARRIQDHLVDHLAEVEALLAGATPLPDAWHGRTVTLDSDWSRFAELDLSEARSRWTRLGASYVHRYSAAGPEAWDLPRDPNWTLRLIAEHVAGITWYAEQVGVLRFGESASIR
;
A
#
# COMPACT_ATOMS: atom_id res chain seq x y z
N MET A 1 -10.85 25.59 2.66
CA MET A 1 -11.12 24.45 3.57
C MET A 1 -9.84 23.65 3.69
N PRO A 2 -9.52 23.03 4.83
CA PRO A 2 -8.32 22.20 4.94
C PRO A 2 -8.39 21.02 3.97
N ASN A 3 -7.27 20.70 3.31
CA ASN A 3 -7.19 19.57 2.39
C ASN A 3 -7.36 18.26 3.17
N ASN A 4 -8.17 17.35 2.64
CA ASN A 4 -8.38 16.03 3.22
C ASN A 4 -7.05 15.24 3.26
N PRO A 5 -6.54 14.83 4.44
CA PRO A 5 -5.27 14.12 4.57
C PRO A 5 -5.23 12.82 3.78
N ALA A 6 -6.36 12.12 3.65
CA ALA A 6 -6.45 10.87 2.92
C ALA A 6 -6.23 11.02 1.41
N GLN A 7 -6.18 12.23 0.87
CA GLN A 7 -5.77 12.45 -0.52
C GLN A 7 -4.35 11.91 -0.77
N LEU A 8 -3.46 11.97 0.24
CA LEU A 8 -2.13 11.39 0.16
C LEU A 8 -2.16 9.88 -0.15
N VAL A 9 -3.14 9.16 0.40
CA VAL A 9 -3.30 7.72 0.18
C VAL A 9 -3.75 7.44 -1.26
N ALA A 10 -4.70 8.22 -1.79
CA ALA A 10 -5.15 8.09 -3.17
C ALA A 10 -4.01 8.39 -4.16
N ASP A 11 -3.25 9.45 -3.92
CA ASP A 11 -2.11 9.83 -4.77
C ASP A 11 -0.99 8.75 -4.71
N ALA A 12 -0.75 8.16 -3.53
CA ALA A 12 0.17 7.05 -3.36
C ALA A 12 -0.28 5.79 -4.12
N VAL A 13 -1.58 5.49 -4.14
CA VAL A 13 -2.15 4.40 -4.94
C VAL A 13 -1.87 4.61 -6.43
N ASP A 14 -2.10 5.82 -6.95
CA ASP A 14 -1.84 6.13 -8.36
C ASP A 14 -0.36 5.97 -8.71
N ARG A 15 0.53 6.37 -7.79
CA ARG A 15 1.97 6.15 -7.93
C ARG A 15 2.34 4.67 -7.96
N CYS A 16 1.76 3.86 -7.07
CA CYS A 16 1.95 2.41 -7.06
C CYS A 16 1.47 1.76 -8.35
N LEU A 17 0.29 2.15 -8.87
CA LEU A 17 -0.25 1.63 -10.13
C LEU A 17 0.64 1.98 -11.33
N THR A 18 1.19 3.20 -11.36
CA THR A 18 2.15 3.63 -12.39
C THR A 18 3.39 2.73 -12.42
N LEU A 19 3.90 2.31 -11.25
CA LEU A 19 5.01 1.35 -11.18
C LEU A 19 4.56 -0.06 -11.58
N ALA A 20 3.41 -0.51 -11.08
CA ALA A 20 2.87 -1.84 -11.33
C ALA A 20 2.61 -2.13 -12.82
N GLU A 21 2.28 -1.10 -13.62
CA GLU A 21 2.19 -1.21 -15.08
C GLU A 21 3.46 -1.80 -15.71
N THR A 22 4.61 -1.48 -15.15
CA THR A 22 5.90 -1.92 -15.66
C THR A 22 6.25 -3.35 -15.25
N TRP A 23 5.60 -3.87 -14.21
CA TRP A 23 5.95 -5.16 -13.60
C TRP A 23 5.60 -6.38 -14.46
N LEU A 24 4.79 -6.20 -15.51
CA LEU A 24 4.54 -7.22 -16.53
C LEU A 24 5.82 -7.69 -17.24
N ALA A 25 6.89 -6.87 -17.17
CA ALA A 25 8.21 -7.16 -17.71
C ALA A 25 9.11 -7.99 -16.78
N TRP A 26 8.63 -8.38 -15.59
CA TRP A 26 9.42 -9.13 -14.63
C TRP A 26 9.87 -10.48 -15.20
N ASP A 27 11.15 -10.79 -15.05
CA ASP A 27 11.83 -11.95 -15.61
C ASP A 27 11.88 -13.17 -14.66
N GLY A 28 11.20 -13.07 -13.52
CA GLY A 28 11.14 -14.11 -12.49
C GLY A 28 12.33 -14.10 -11.52
N ARG A 29 13.30 -13.18 -11.65
CA ARG A 29 14.43 -13.09 -10.73
C ARG A 29 14.10 -12.23 -9.51
N PRO A 30 14.63 -12.57 -8.32
CA PRO A 30 14.41 -11.76 -7.14
C PRO A 30 15.05 -10.38 -7.26
N ILE A 31 14.37 -9.38 -6.72
CA ILE A 31 14.88 -8.01 -6.59
C ILE A 31 15.29 -7.82 -5.13
N VAL A 32 16.53 -7.39 -4.88
CA VAL A 32 17.06 -7.16 -3.54
C VAL A 32 17.46 -5.70 -3.44
N THR A 33 16.70 -4.90 -2.71
CA THR A 33 16.84 -3.43 -2.69
C THR A 33 17.07 -2.84 -1.32
N ASP A 34 16.62 -3.50 -0.25
CA ASP A 34 16.81 -3.04 1.14
C ASP A 34 17.86 -3.87 1.91
N GLY A 35 18.58 -4.76 1.21
CA GLY A 35 19.62 -5.63 1.78
C GLY A 35 19.11 -6.65 2.81
N ALA A 36 17.80 -6.67 3.09
CA ALA A 36 17.19 -7.45 4.16
C ALA A 36 16.05 -8.35 3.65
N ASN A 37 15.30 -7.88 2.66
CA ASN A 37 14.15 -8.57 2.10
C ASN A 37 14.31 -8.77 0.60
N LEU A 38 13.82 -9.93 0.16
CA LEU A 38 13.60 -10.23 -1.24
C LEU A 38 12.25 -9.65 -1.67
N TRP A 39 12.25 -9.04 -2.86
CA TRP A 39 11.08 -8.44 -3.48
C TRP A 39 10.79 -9.07 -4.84
N THR A 40 9.50 -9.22 -5.09
CA THR A 40 8.90 -9.58 -6.37
C THR A 40 7.71 -8.65 -6.59
N PRO A 41 7.26 -8.46 -7.84
CA PRO A 41 6.01 -7.77 -8.12
C PRO A 41 4.82 -8.29 -7.31
N ALA A 42 4.63 -9.62 -7.22
CA ALA A 42 3.51 -10.20 -6.50
C ALA A 42 3.61 -9.94 -4.98
N LYS A 43 4.80 -10.02 -4.39
CA LYS A 43 5.01 -9.63 -2.99
C LYS A 43 4.68 -8.16 -2.75
N ALA A 44 5.18 -7.27 -3.61
CA ALA A 44 4.92 -5.84 -3.47
C ALA A 44 3.43 -5.53 -3.61
N ALA A 45 2.75 -6.13 -4.59
CA ALA A 45 1.31 -6.00 -4.79
C ALA A 45 0.52 -6.45 -3.55
N ARG A 46 0.86 -7.63 -3.00
CA ARG A 46 0.26 -8.13 -1.75
C ARG A 46 0.50 -7.14 -0.60
N ARG A 47 1.73 -6.66 -0.41
CA ARG A 47 2.08 -5.73 0.68
C ARG A 47 1.38 -4.38 0.60
N ILE A 48 1.22 -3.85 -0.60
CA ILE A 48 0.44 -2.62 -0.83
C ILE A 48 -1.01 -2.86 -0.41
N GLN A 49 -1.61 -3.96 -0.84
CA GLN A 49 -2.99 -4.29 -0.49
C GLN A 49 -3.19 -4.58 1.00
N ASP A 50 -2.32 -5.39 1.60
CA ASP A 50 -2.33 -5.67 3.05
C ASP A 50 -2.33 -4.35 3.82
N HIS A 51 -1.35 -3.47 3.55
CA HIS A 51 -1.19 -2.21 4.27
C HIS A 51 -2.39 -1.25 4.11
N LEU A 52 -2.99 -1.21 2.92
CA LEU A 52 -4.24 -0.47 2.67
C LEU A 52 -5.43 -1.05 3.43
N VAL A 53 -5.50 -2.37 3.61
CA VAL A 53 -6.61 -3.00 4.34
C VAL A 53 -6.43 -2.86 5.84
N ASP A 54 -5.23 -3.13 6.34
CA ASP A 54 -4.89 -3.12 7.77
C ASP A 54 -5.18 -1.75 8.39
N HIS A 55 -4.70 -0.68 7.76
CA HIS A 55 -4.93 0.66 8.28
C HIS A 55 -6.32 1.22 7.95
N LEU A 56 -7.03 0.69 6.96
CA LEU A 56 -8.44 1.03 6.78
C LEU A 56 -9.25 0.45 7.93
N ALA A 57 -8.96 -0.78 8.34
CA ALA A 57 -9.56 -1.39 9.53
C ALA A 57 -9.21 -0.61 10.81
N GLU A 58 -7.98 -0.13 10.97
CA GLU A 58 -7.60 0.78 12.07
C GLU A 58 -8.45 2.06 12.07
N VAL A 59 -8.57 2.73 10.91
CA VAL A 59 -9.39 3.94 10.76
C VAL A 59 -10.85 3.66 11.13
N GLU A 60 -11.43 2.55 10.66
CA GLU A 60 -12.80 2.17 10.99
C GLU A 60 -13.00 1.98 12.49
N ALA A 61 -12.08 1.27 13.15
CA ALA A 61 -12.14 1.05 14.60
C ALA A 61 -12.09 2.37 15.36
N LEU A 62 -11.13 3.25 15.03
CA LEU A 62 -10.97 4.53 15.68
C LEU A 62 -12.18 5.46 15.48
N LEU A 63 -12.78 5.48 14.29
CA LEU A 63 -13.99 6.26 14.01
C LEU A 63 -15.23 5.71 14.72
N ALA A 64 -15.27 4.40 14.98
CA ALA A 64 -16.34 3.77 15.75
C ALA A 64 -16.14 3.86 17.29
N GLY A 65 -15.01 4.42 17.76
CA GLY A 65 -14.66 4.43 19.18
C GLY A 65 -14.26 3.06 19.73
N ALA A 66 -13.88 2.13 18.85
CA ALA A 66 -13.41 0.78 19.21
C ALA A 66 -11.87 0.72 19.25
N THR A 67 -11.36 -0.30 19.93
CA THR A 67 -9.92 -0.60 19.95
C THR A 67 -9.48 -1.21 18.62
N PRO A 68 -8.46 -0.67 17.93
CA PRO A 68 -7.90 -1.31 16.75
C PRO A 68 -7.33 -2.71 17.05
N LEU A 69 -7.46 -3.62 16.08
CA LEU A 69 -6.86 -4.95 16.17
C LEU A 69 -5.41 -4.90 15.66
N PRO A 70 -4.44 -5.48 16.39
CA PRO A 70 -3.04 -5.47 15.96
C PRO A 70 -2.81 -6.38 14.76
N ASP A 71 -1.94 -5.96 13.83
CA ASP A 71 -1.39 -6.85 12.79
C ASP A 71 -0.37 -7.80 13.42
N ALA A 72 -0.70 -9.10 13.44
CA ALA A 72 0.22 -10.16 13.88
C ALA A 72 0.93 -10.87 12.73
N TRP A 73 0.56 -10.59 11.48
CA TRP A 73 1.06 -11.28 10.29
C TRP A 73 2.48 -10.82 9.92
N HIS A 74 2.81 -9.55 10.15
CA HIS A 74 4.13 -8.97 9.85
C HIS A 74 4.55 -9.22 8.39
N GLY A 75 3.61 -9.12 7.45
CA GLY A 75 3.72 -9.67 6.09
C GLY A 75 4.92 -9.21 5.27
N ARG A 76 5.60 -8.13 5.66
CA ARG A 76 6.84 -7.64 5.04
C ARG A 76 7.99 -8.65 5.14
N THR A 77 8.14 -9.30 6.31
CA THR A 77 9.29 -10.15 6.63
C THR A 77 9.23 -11.53 5.99
N VAL A 78 8.08 -11.88 5.40
CA VAL A 78 7.82 -13.17 4.78
C VAL A 78 7.75 -13.03 3.26
N THR A 79 8.29 -14.03 2.56
CA THR A 79 8.07 -14.24 1.13
C THR A 79 7.37 -15.58 0.99
N LEU A 80 6.16 -15.56 0.42
CA LEU A 80 5.34 -16.75 0.23
C LEU A 80 5.67 -17.42 -1.10
N ASP A 81 5.33 -18.69 -1.25
CA ASP A 81 5.44 -19.38 -2.55
C ASP A 81 4.63 -18.67 -3.64
N SER A 82 3.45 -18.14 -3.29
CA SER A 82 2.62 -17.35 -4.22
C SER A 82 3.28 -16.06 -4.65
N ASP A 83 4.18 -15.48 -3.84
CA ASP A 83 4.89 -14.24 -4.19
C ASP A 83 5.89 -14.46 -5.33
N TRP A 84 6.22 -15.70 -5.69
CA TRP A 84 7.07 -16.02 -6.84
C TRP A 84 6.30 -16.11 -8.16
N SER A 85 4.98 -16.02 -8.13
CA SER A 85 4.15 -16.06 -9.33
C SER A 85 4.43 -14.86 -10.22
N ARG A 86 4.42 -15.09 -11.54
CA ARG A 86 4.50 -14.00 -12.53
C ARG A 86 3.37 -13.01 -12.29
N PHE A 87 3.69 -11.72 -12.30
CA PHE A 87 2.70 -10.65 -12.34
C PHE A 87 2.17 -10.49 -13.76
N ALA A 88 0.91 -10.79 -13.95
CA ALA A 88 0.22 -10.83 -15.23
C ALA A 88 -0.76 -9.66 -15.39
N GLU A 89 -1.33 -9.53 -16.60
CA GLU A 89 -2.30 -8.49 -16.92
C GLU A 89 -3.53 -8.52 -16.00
N LEU A 90 -3.95 -9.72 -15.58
CA LEU A 90 -5.06 -9.89 -14.66
C LEU A 90 -4.74 -9.35 -13.26
N ASP A 91 -3.50 -9.55 -12.77
CA ASP A 91 -3.07 -9.01 -11.48
C ASP A 91 -3.04 -7.47 -11.51
N LEU A 92 -2.57 -6.88 -12.62
CA LEU A 92 -2.63 -5.43 -12.80
C LEU A 92 -4.07 -4.91 -12.89
N SER A 93 -4.94 -5.62 -13.60
CA SER A 93 -6.37 -5.28 -13.68
C SER A 93 -7.03 -5.35 -12.30
N GLU A 94 -6.72 -6.37 -11.51
CA GLU A 94 -7.16 -6.47 -10.13
C GLU A 94 -6.62 -5.32 -9.27
N ALA A 95 -5.32 -5.04 -9.33
CA ALA A 95 -4.70 -3.94 -8.59
C ALA A 95 -5.38 -2.60 -8.89
N ARG A 96 -5.56 -2.24 -10.17
CA ARG A 96 -6.31 -1.02 -10.56
C ARG A 96 -7.71 -0.99 -9.96
N SER A 97 -8.40 -2.12 -10.00
CA SER A 97 -9.76 -2.25 -9.49
C SER A 97 -9.79 -2.07 -7.97
N ARG A 98 -8.96 -2.82 -7.23
CA ARG A 98 -8.99 -2.88 -5.77
C ARG A 98 -8.36 -1.66 -5.13
N TRP A 99 -7.14 -1.30 -5.53
CA TRP A 99 -6.37 -0.25 -4.86
C TRP A 99 -7.00 1.13 -5.06
N THR A 100 -7.50 1.45 -6.26
CA THR A 100 -8.21 2.71 -6.49
C THR A 100 -9.44 2.84 -5.61
N ARG A 101 -10.21 1.75 -5.41
CA ARG A 101 -11.37 1.77 -4.50
C ARG A 101 -10.97 1.86 -3.03
N LEU A 102 -9.87 1.23 -2.63
CA LEU A 102 -9.34 1.36 -1.27
C LEU A 102 -8.88 2.80 -1.02
N GLY A 103 -8.08 3.40 -1.91
CA GLY A 103 -7.68 4.81 -1.82
C GLY A 103 -8.88 5.76 -1.75
N ALA A 104 -9.90 5.56 -2.60
CA ALA A 104 -11.15 6.32 -2.54
C ALA A 104 -11.89 6.12 -1.20
N SER A 105 -11.87 4.90 -0.64
CA SER A 105 -12.50 4.62 0.65
C SER A 105 -11.88 5.46 1.77
N TYR A 106 -10.55 5.58 1.83
CA TYR A 106 -9.90 6.50 2.77
C TYR A 106 -10.41 7.94 2.61
N VAL A 107 -10.43 8.47 1.39
CA VAL A 107 -10.92 9.83 1.11
C VAL A 107 -12.37 10.01 1.57
N HIS A 108 -13.24 9.03 1.33
CA HIS A 108 -14.64 9.06 1.76
C HIS A 108 -14.78 9.01 3.27
N ARG A 109 -14.03 8.14 3.97
CA ARG A 109 -14.09 8.01 5.43
C ARG A 109 -13.60 9.28 6.13
N TYR A 110 -12.53 9.90 5.63
CA TYR A 110 -12.01 11.14 6.20
C TYR A 110 -12.95 12.31 5.91
N SER A 111 -13.55 12.36 4.73
CA SER A 111 -14.59 13.34 4.42
C SER A 111 -15.80 13.22 5.34
N ALA A 112 -16.24 11.98 5.62
CA ALA A 112 -17.37 11.72 6.51
C ALA A 112 -17.07 12.04 7.98
N ALA A 113 -15.84 11.79 8.45
CA ALA A 113 -15.41 12.14 9.81
C ALA A 113 -15.31 13.65 10.03
N GLY A 114 -15.00 14.41 8.98
CA GLY A 114 -14.90 15.86 8.99
C GLY A 114 -13.57 16.39 9.56
N PRO A 115 -13.22 17.67 9.27
CA PRO A 115 -11.91 18.24 9.61
C PRO A 115 -11.54 18.22 11.08
N GLU A 116 -12.53 18.34 11.97
CA GLU A 116 -12.34 18.32 13.42
C GLU A 116 -11.80 16.98 13.92
N ALA A 117 -12.15 15.88 13.24
CA ALA A 117 -11.71 14.54 13.61
C ALA A 117 -10.28 14.21 13.15
N TRP A 118 -9.75 14.93 12.15
CA TRP A 118 -8.49 14.56 11.50
C TRP A 118 -7.29 14.66 12.42
N ASP A 119 -7.26 15.70 13.26
CA ASP A 119 -6.16 16.03 14.17
C ASP A 119 -6.53 15.80 15.64
N LEU A 120 -7.71 15.24 15.92
CA LEU A 120 -8.14 14.89 17.28
C LEU A 120 -7.16 13.85 17.89
N PRO A 121 -6.56 14.14 19.07
CA PRO A 121 -5.68 13.19 19.76
C PRO A 121 -6.40 11.89 20.14
N ARG A 122 -5.72 10.75 19.99
CA ARG A 122 -6.29 9.40 20.21
C ARG A 122 -5.37 8.48 21.03
N ASP A 123 -4.59 9.05 21.95
CA ASP A 123 -3.58 8.35 22.76
C ASP A 123 -4.09 6.99 23.28
N PRO A 124 -3.35 5.88 23.07
CA PRO A 124 -1.99 5.79 22.51
C PRO A 124 -1.92 5.76 20.96
N ASN A 125 -3.05 5.81 20.28
CA ASN A 125 -3.13 5.71 18.82
C ASN A 125 -2.82 7.04 18.13
N TRP A 126 -2.46 6.94 16.84
CA TRP A 126 -2.24 8.09 15.99
C TRP A 126 -3.52 8.86 15.67
N THR A 127 -3.36 10.12 15.31
CA THR A 127 -4.46 10.88 14.68
C THR A 127 -4.73 10.32 13.29
N LEU A 128 -5.92 10.59 12.74
CA LEU A 128 -6.23 10.16 11.38
C LEU A 128 -5.25 10.76 10.37
N ARG A 129 -4.83 12.01 10.54
CA ARG A 129 -3.80 12.61 9.66
C ARG A 129 -2.51 11.78 9.63
N LEU A 130 -1.99 11.44 10.80
CA LEU A 130 -0.76 10.65 10.92
C LEU A 130 -0.92 9.25 10.32
N ILE A 131 -2.10 8.63 10.46
CA ILE A 131 -2.41 7.36 9.80
C ILE A 131 -2.38 7.53 8.27
N ALA A 132 -3.04 8.56 7.72
CA ALA A 132 -3.02 8.79 6.27
C ALA A 132 -1.60 9.01 5.73
N GLU A 133 -0.77 9.77 6.45
CA GLU A 133 0.65 9.98 6.11
C GLU A 133 1.44 8.67 6.15
N HIS A 134 1.20 7.84 7.16
CA HIS A 134 1.83 6.52 7.28
C HIS A 134 1.43 5.59 6.13
N VAL A 135 0.13 5.48 5.85
CA VAL A 135 -0.42 4.63 4.79
C VAL A 135 0.06 5.05 3.42
N ALA A 136 0.21 6.36 3.16
CA ALA A 136 0.78 6.87 1.91
C ALA A 136 2.21 6.32 1.65
N GLY A 137 2.89 5.84 2.70
CA GLY A 137 4.15 5.10 2.60
C GLY A 137 4.08 3.78 1.81
N ILE A 138 2.91 3.31 1.34
CA ILE A 138 2.80 2.17 0.42
C ILE A 138 3.67 2.30 -0.83
N THR A 139 4.00 3.52 -1.26
CA THR A 139 4.89 3.75 -2.41
C THR A 139 6.24 3.09 -2.21
N TRP A 140 6.70 3.00 -0.96
CA TRP A 140 7.96 2.35 -0.62
C TRP A 140 7.99 0.89 -1.09
N TYR A 141 6.89 0.14 -0.94
CA TYR A 141 6.81 -1.25 -1.42
C TYR A 141 6.90 -1.34 -2.95
N ALA A 142 6.23 -0.44 -3.65
CA ALA A 142 6.31 -0.40 -5.11
C ALA A 142 7.72 0.00 -5.58
N GLU A 143 8.38 0.89 -4.87
CA GLU A 143 9.75 1.33 -5.14
C GLU A 143 10.80 0.23 -4.92
N GLN A 144 10.53 -0.75 -4.04
CA GLN A 144 11.41 -1.92 -3.90
C GLN A 144 11.46 -2.78 -5.17
N VAL A 145 10.40 -2.79 -5.97
CA VAL A 145 10.40 -3.44 -7.29
C VAL A 145 10.90 -2.47 -8.35
N GLY A 146 10.49 -1.20 -8.25
CA GLY A 146 10.89 -0.14 -9.17
C GLY A 146 10.25 -0.28 -10.55
N VAL A 147 10.91 0.33 -11.54
CA VAL A 147 10.52 0.29 -12.95
C VAL A 147 11.19 -0.90 -13.63
N LEU A 148 10.39 -1.77 -14.25
CA LEU A 148 10.89 -2.91 -15.03
C LEU A 148 10.70 -2.69 -16.54
N ARG A 149 11.59 -3.23 -17.36
CA ARG A 149 11.52 -3.13 -18.83
C ARG A 149 11.88 -4.46 -19.45
N PHE A 150 11.18 -4.84 -20.52
CA PHE A 150 11.47 -6.08 -21.23
C PHE A 150 12.91 -6.07 -21.76
N GLY A 151 13.65 -7.15 -21.52
CA GLY A 151 15.03 -7.31 -22.00
C GLY A 151 16.09 -6.59 -21.15
N GLU A 152 15.70 -5.63 -20.30
CA GLU A 152 16.56 -5.13 -19.23
C GLU A 152 16.35 -6.08 -18.04
N SER A 153 17.15 -7.14 -17.93
CA SER A 153 17.13 -8.00 -16.73
C SER A 153 17.22 -7.09 -15.51
N ALA A 154 16.32 -7.24 -14.54
CA ALA A 154 16.34 -6.47 -13.30
C ALA A 154 17.75 -6.55 -12.74
N SER A 155 18.51 -5.46 -12.85
CA SER A 155 19.89 -5.46 -12.41
C SER A 155 19.83 -5.63 -10.91
N ILE A 156 20.42 -6.69 -10.39
CA ILE A 156 20.73 -6.76 -8.96
C ILE A 156 21.66 -5.58 -8.72
N ARG A 157 21.13 -4.49 -8.15
CA ARG A 157 21.93 -3.36 -7.69
C ARG A 157 22.60 -3.71 -6.38
#